data_AF-A0A520K234-F1
#
_entry.id   AF-A0A520K234-F1
#
_cell.length_a   1.000
_cell.length_b   1.000
_cell.length_c   1.000
_cell.angle_alpha   90.00
_cell.angle_beta   90.00
_cell.angle_gamma   90.00
#
_symmetry.space_group_name_H-M   'P 1'
#
loop_
_entity.id
_entity.type
_entity.pdbx_description
1 polymer ?
#
loop_
_entity_poly.entity_id
_entity_poly.type
_entity_poly.pdbx_seq_one_letter_code
_entity_poly.pdbx_strand_id
1 'polypeptide(L)'
;MLKKLMRLGGAGQTQTQERVFVKTLTELDLNISQSDFTVGPDYTRIGYYVIPPQQMWHYGYGNPTYPDNQGHIYLKLRGGIGATDIDGLVRFVQENALGTQKLVVSEFRTTMLDGSMTDKRSMVALPEQIQFPWVGEDSRLSVEFRPDNTTAINRSSSVISIPVTVRY
;
A
#
# COMPACT_ATOMS: atom_id res chain seq x y z
N MET A 1 -8.59 -54.91 31.44
CA MET A 1 -8.71 -53.44 31.55
C MET A 1 -7.63 -52.82 30.66
N LEU A 2 -8.04 -52.18 29.55
CA LEU A 2 -7.17 -51.52 28.58
C LEU A 2 -6.47 -50.29 29.20
N LYS A 3 -5.18 -50.10 28.93
CA LYS A 3 -4.56 -48.76 28.81
C LYS A 3 -3.55 -48.78 27.66
N LYS A 4 -4.03 -48.38 26.49
CA LYS A 4 -3.24 -48.01 25.31
C LYS A 4 -2.80 -46.56 25.51
N LEU A 5 -1.54 -46.32 25.89
CA LEU A 5 -0.94 -44.98 25.80
C LEU A 5 -0.28 -44.87 24.42
N MET A 6 -0.95 -44.17 23.51
CA MET A 6 -0.30 -43.64 22.31
C MET A 6 0.55 -42.44 22.72
N ARG A 7 1.86 -42.47 22.47
CA ARG A 7 2.68 -41.26 22.41
C ARG A 7 2.67 -40.77 20.95
N LEU A 8 1.85 -39.77 20.67
CA LEU A 8 2.01 -38.92 19.49
C LEU A 8 3.24 -38.02 19.73
N GLY A 9 4.36 -38.33 19.08
CA GLY A 9 5.46 -37.38 18.91
C GLY A 9 5.24 -36.63 17.61
N GLY A 10 4.61 -35.46 17.68
CA GLY A 10 4.47 -34.55 16.55
C GLY A 10 5.84 -34.05 16.10
N ALA A 11 6.14 -34.19 14.81
CA ALA A 11 7.26 -33.51 14.17
C ALA A 11 7.02 -32.00 14.27
N GLY A 12 7.78 -31.34 15.16
CA GLY A 12 7.88 -29.90 15.17
C GLY A 12 8.56 -29.47 13.88
N GLN A 13 7.79 -29.06 12.88
CA GLN A 13 8.35 -28.30 11.77
C GLN A 13 8.87 -27.00 12.35
N THR A 14 10.19 -26.86 12.35
CA THR A 14 10.86 -25.59 12.56
C THR A 14 10.43 -24.68 11.42
N GLN A 15 9.36 -23.91 11.61
CA GLN A 15 9.03 -22.83 10.69
C GLN A 15 10.19 -21.84 10.80
N THR A 16 11.06 -21.82 9.79
CA THR A 16 11.96 -20.71 9.56
C THR A 16 11.09 -19.47 9.51
N GLN A 17 11.04 -18.67 10.58
CA GLN A 17 10.29 -17.43 10.57
C GLN A 17 10.94 -16.53 9.54
N GLU A 18 10.31 -16.41 8.37
CA GLU A 18 10.65 -15.39 7.39
C GLU A 18 10.64 -14.03 8.11
N ARG A 19 11.71 -13.25 7.93
CA ARG A 19 11.83 -11.95 8.55
C ARG A 19 10.92 -10.97 7.81
N VAL A 20 9.74 -10.73 8.38
CA VAL A 20 8.76 -9.79 7.87
C VAL A 20 8.96 -8.42 8.53
N PHE A 21 9.12 -7.37 7.73
CA PHE A 21 9.28 -5.99 8.20
C PHE A 21 8.14 -5.11 7.71
N VAL A 22 7.77 -4.12 8.53
CA VAL A 22 6.88 -3.04 8.09
C VAL A 22 7.72 -1.88 7.57
N LYS A 23 7.30 -1.30 6.45
CA LYS A 23 7.76 0.00 5.98
C LYS A 23 6.54 0.86 5.63
N THR A 24 6.70 2.17 5.67
CA THR A 24 5.71 3.13 5.16
C THR A 24 6.31 3.81 3.95
N LEU A 25 5.61 3.75 2.82
CA LEU A 25 5.93 4.50 1.61
C LEU A 25 5.32 5.90 1.71
N THR A 26 6.15 6.90 1.47
CA THR A 26 5.76 8.32 1.46
C THR A 26 5.81 8.91 0.04
N GLU A 27 5.36 10.15 -0.13
CA GLU A 27 5.52 10.88 -1.40
C GLU A 27 6.99 11.02 -1.84
N LEU A 28 7.94 10.94 -0.91
CA LEU A 28 9.38 10.93 -1.23
C LEU A 28 9.81 9.60 -1.85
N ASP A 29 9.27 8.47 -1.38
CA ASP A 29 9.58 7.15 -1.92
C ASP A 29 8.92 6.92 -3.29
N LEU A 30 7.70 7.43 -3.49
CA LEU A 30 6.82 7.07 -4.61
C LEU A 30 7.15 7.77 -5.95
N ASN A 31 8.35 8.33 -6.14
CA ASN A 31 8.78 8.98 -7.39
C ASN A 31 7.71 9.91 -8.03
N ILE A 32 6.91 10.59 -7.21
CA ILE A 32 5.87 11.50 -7.70
C ILE A 32 6.56 12.68 -8.37
N SER A 33 6.09 13.06 -9.57
CA SER A 33 6.66 14.16 -10.36
C SER A 33 6.92 15.39 -9.48
N GLN A 34 8.09 16.01 -9.62
CA GLN A 34 8.50 17.15 -8.79
C GLN A 34 7.80 18.46 -9.19
N SER A 35 7.22 18.51 -10.39
CA SER A 35 6.40 19.62 -10.85
C SER A 35 4.93 19.27 -10.80
N ASP A 36 4.09 20.29 -10.59
CA ASP A 36 2.64 20.17 -10.73
C ASP A 36 2.30 19.56 -12.10
N PHE A 37 1.35 18.63 -12.10
CA PHE A 37 0.91 17.94 -13.31
C PHE A 37 -0.59 17.75 -13.32
N THR A 38 -1.17 17.79 -14.51
CA THR A 38 -2.61 17.66 -14.69
C THR A 38 -3.01 16.21 -14.87
N VAL A 39 -4.01 15.77 -14.12
CA VAL A 39 -4.66 14.47 -14.24
C VAL A 39 -6.06 14.66 -14.81
N GLY A 40 -6.40 13.81 -15.78
CA GLY A 40 -7.70 13.82 -16.46
C GLY A 40 -8.71 12.84 -15.84
N PRO A 41 -9.84 12.57 -16.50
CA PRO A 41 -10.90 11.71 -15.96
C PRO A 41 -10.57 10.21 -15.96
N ASP A 42 -9.41 9.81 -16.46
CA ASP A 42 -8.94 8.43 -16.49
C ASP A 42 -7.93 8.14 -15.38
N TYR A 43 -7.80 6.87 -15.00
CA TYR A 43 -6.79 6.44 -14.04
C TYR A 43 -5.39 6.74 -14.59
N THR A 44 -4.70 7.65 -13.90
CA THR A 44 -3.36 8.09 -14.24
C THR A 44 -2.42 7.69 -13.10
N ARG A 45 -1.26 7.10 -13.41
CA ARG A 45 -0.24 6.84 -12.39
C ARG A 45 0.31 8.17 -11.88
N ILE A 46 0.16 8.40 -10.58
CA ILE A 46 0.69 9.60 -9.91
C ILE A 46 2.02 9.33 -9.21
N GLY A 47 2.29 8.07 -8.85
CA GLY A 47 3.54 7.66 -8.22
C GLY A 47 3.77 6.16 -8.30
N TYR A 48 5.01 5.74 -8.08
CA TYR A 48 5.42 4.35 -7.96
C TYR A 48 6.72 4.21 -7.18
N TYR A 49 6.85 3.07 -6.51
CA TYR A 49 8.08 2.61 -5.88
C TYR A 49 8.60 1.38 -6.64
N VAL A 50 9.89 1.39 -7.00
CA VAL A 50 10.57 0.22 -7.59
C VAL A 50 11.13 -0.62 -6.47
N ILE A 51 10.82 -1.90 -6.47
CA ILE A 51 11.25 -2.82 -5.42
C ILE A 51 12.76 -3.07 -5.55
N PRO A 52 13.54 -2.89 -4.45
CA PRO A 52 14.97 -3.14 -4.47
C PRO A 52 15.30 -4.62 -4.74
N PRO A 53 16.54 -4.89 -5.17
CA PRO A 53 17.02 -6.26 -5.31
C PRO A 53 16.89 -7.08 -4.03
N GLN A 54 16.66 -8.39 -4.21
CA GLN A 54 16.55 -9.37 -3.12
C GLN A 54 15.45 -9.06 -2.10
N GLN A 55 14.40 -8.35 -2.52
CA GLN A 55 13.26 -8.06 -1.66
C GLN A 55 11.95 -8.43 -2.34
N MET A 56 10.95 -8.75 -1.52
CA MET A 56 9.58 -8.98 -1.95
C MET A 56 8.62 -8.16 -1.09
N TRP A 57 7.65 -7.51 -1.74
CA TRP A 57 6.76 -6.56 -1.08
C TRP A 57 5.29 -6.86 -1.32
N HIS A 58 4.48 -6.48 -0.34
CA HIS A 58 3.02 -6.42 -0.39
C HIS A 58 2.53 -5.05 0.08
N TYR A 59 1.36 -4.65 -0.41
CA TYR A 59 0.61 -3.56 0.19
C TYR A 59 0.00 -3.99 1.52
N GLY A 60 -0.10 -3.05 2.44
CA GLY A 60 -0.64 -3.27 3.77
C GLY A 60 0.35 -3.93 4.72
N TYR A 61 -0.04 -4.00 5.99
CA TYR A 61 0.71 -4.68 7.03
C TYR A 61 -0.21 -5.23 8.10
N GLY A 62 0.18 -6.36 8.68
CA GLY A 62 -0.55 -7.00 9.78
C GLY A 62 -1.76 -7.79 9.31
N ASN A 63 -2.55 -8.27 10.28
CA ASN A 63 -3.63 -9.21 10.04
C ASN A 63 -5.00 -8.57 10.34
N PRO A 64 -6.02 -8.76 9.47
CA PRO A 64 -7.37 -8.21 9.65
C PRO A 64 -8.02 -8.56 11.01
N THR A 65 -7.68 -9.70 11.61
CA THR A 65 -8.19 -10.18 12.90
C THR A 65 -7.60 -9.44 14.10
N TYR A 66 -6.44 -8.78 13.95
CA TYR A 66 -5.75 -8.06 15.04
C TYR A 66 -5.62 -6.57 14.69
N PRO A 67 -6.68 -5.77 14.90
CA PRO A 67 -6.75 -4.37 14.43
C PRO A 67 -5.65 -3.47 14.99
N ASP A 68 -5.17 -3.73 16.20
CA ASP A 68 -4.09 -2.92 16.80
C ASP A 68 -2.73 -3.10 16.13
N ASN A 69 -2.54 -4.18 15.35
CA ASN A 69 -1.27 -4.49 14.67
C ASN A 69 -1.36 -4.29 13.14
N GLN A 70 -2.34 -3.51 12.67
CA GLN A 70 -2.52 -3.24 11.25
C GLN A 70 -1.83 -1.94 10.80
N GLY A 71 -1.35 -1.96 9.56
CA GLY A 71 -0.98 -0.73 8.85
C GLY A 71 -2.20 0.14 8.60
N HIS A 72 -2.01 1.46 8.62
CA HIS A 72 -3.05 2.43 8.31
C HIS A 72 -2.60 3.33 7.16
N ILE A 73 -3.49 3.57 6.20
CA ILE A 73 -3.26 4.45 5.07
C ILE A 73 -3.68 5.86 5.43
N TYR A 74 -2.90 6.83 4.99
CA TYR A 74 -3.33 8.20 4.84
C TYR A 74 -2.92 8.73 3.48
N LEU A 75 -3.84 9.43 2.82
CA LEU A 75 -3.56 10.04 1.53
C LEU A 75 -4.39 11.30 1.38
N LYS A 76 -3.71 12.39 1.10
CA LYS A 76 -4.32 13.70 0.87
C LYS A 76 -3.67 14.34 -0.35
N LEU A 77 -4.43 14.46 -1.43
CA LEU A 77 -4.00 15.10 -2.66
C LEU A 77 -4.52 16.54 -2.68
N ARG A 78 -3.62 17.48 -2.95
CA ARG A 78 -3.90 18.91 -3.00
C ARG A 78 -3.73 19.43 -4.41
N GLY A 79 -4.63 20.34 -4.78
CA GLY A 79 -4.56 21.14 -6.00
C GLY A 79 -3.41 22.13 -5.98
N GLY A 80 -3.16 22.74 -7.15
CA GLY A 80 -2.25 23.87 -7.32
C GLY A 80 -2.65 25.11 -6.51
N ILE A 81 -2.77 26.27 -7.16
CA ILE A 81 -2.99 27.56 -6.50
C ILE A 81 -4.21 27.48 -5.55
N GLY A 82 -3.97 27.66 -4.25
CA GLY A 82 -4.98 27.60 -3.20
C GLY A 82 -5.02 26.31 -2.37
N ALA A 83 -4.24 25.28 -2.71
CA ALA A 83 -4.11 24.02 -1.98
C ALA A 83 -5.48 23.42 -1.58
N THR A 84 -6.43 23.41 -2.51
CA THR A 84 -7.74 22.78 -2.29
C THR A 84 -7.59 21.27 -2.30
N ASP A 85 -8.37 20.58 -1.47
CA ASP A 85 -8.42 19.12 -1.52
C ASP A 85 -8.98 18.65 -2.86
N ILE A 86 -8.35 17.63 -3.42
CA ILE A 86 -8.79 17.01 -4.67
C ILE A 86 -9.53 15.72 -4.35
N ASP A 87 -10.79 15.69 -4.76
CA ASP A 87 -11.63 14.50 -4.67
C ASP A 87 -11.52 13.60 -5.90
N GLY A 88 -11.53 12.29 -5.67
CA GLY A 88 -11.50 11.28 -6.71
C GLY A 88 -11.33 9.87 -6.15
N LEU A 89 -10.94 8.95 -7.03
CA LEU A 89 -10.61 7.57 -6.68
C LEU A 89 -9.11 7.32 -6.79
N VAL A 90 -8.55 6.67 -5.78
CA VAL A 90 -7.17 6.20 -5.78
C VAL A 90 -7.12 4.68 -5.78
N ARG A 91 -6.20 4.12 -6.58
CA ARG A 91 -5.89 2.70 -6.65
C ARG A 91 -4.47 2.45 -6.19
N PHE A 92 -4.31 1.41 -5.39
CA PHE A 92 -3.01 0.80 -5.11
C PHE A 92 -2.84 -0.40 -6.03
N VAL A 93 -1.75 -0.42 -6.78
CA VAL A 93 -1.56 -1.33 -7.91
C VAL A 93 -0.20 -2.00 -7.81
N GLN A 94 -0.17 -3.32 -7.91
CA GLN A 94 1.05 -4.09 -8.10
C GLN A 94 1.31 -4.25 -9.59
N GLU A 95 2.54 -4.01 -10.02
CA GLU A 95 2.93 -4.14 -11.42
C GLU A 95 4.19 -4.98 -11.55
N ASN A 96 4.27 -5.78 -12.61
CA ASN A 96 5.53 -6.44 -12.97
C ASN A 96 6.57 -5.40 -13.46
N ALA A 97 7.84 -5.81 -13.54
CA ALA A 97 8.94 -4.93 -13.95
C ALA A 97 8.70 -4.19 -15.29
N LEU A 98 8.02 -4.86 -16.23
CA LEU A 98 7.70 -4.29 -17.54
C LEU A 98 6.43 -3.41 -17.54
N GLY A 99 5.65 -3.39 -16.46
CA GLY A 99 4.37 -2.69 -16.36
C GLY A 99 3.26 -3.23 -17.27
N THR A 100 3.46 -4.42 -17.87
CA THR A 100 2.49 -5.06 -18.77
C THR A 100 1.39 -5.79 -18.01
N GLN A 101 1.67 -6.21 -16.78
CA GLN A 101 0.70 -6.82 -15.88
C GLN A 101 0.48 -5.88 -14.71
N LYS A 102 -0.80 -5.58 -14.43
CA LYS A 102 -1.23 -4.74 -13.33
C LYS A 102 -2.31 -5.47 -12.53
N LEU A 103 -2.15 -5.50 -11.22
CA LEU A 103 -3.14 -6.02 -10.28
C LEU A 103 -3.56 -4.88 -9.37
N VAL A 104 -4.83 -4.48 -9.47
CA VAL A 104 -5.42 -3.50 -8.54
C VAL A 104 -5.65 -4.21 -7.21
N VAL A 105 -4.91 -3.78 -6.19
CA VAL A 105 -4.97 -4.37 -4.85
C VAL A 105 -6.14 -3.82 -4.06
N SER A 106 -6.33 -2.51 -4.13
CA SER A 106 -7.44 -1.83 -3.47
C SER A 106 -7.73 -0.49 -4.15
N GLU A 107 -8.96 -0.03 -3.96
CA GLU A 107 -9.48 1.22 -4.49
C GLU A 107 -10.25 1.95 -3.38
N PHE A 108 -10.01 3.24 -3.23
CA PHE A 108 -10.65 4.07 -2.22
C PHE A 108 -11.03 5.43 -2.79
N ARG A 109 -12.06 6.06 -2.20
CA ARG A 109 -12.30 7.50 -2.39
C ARG A 109 -11.27 8.28 -1.57
N THR A 110 -10.72 9.35 -2.12
CA THR A 110 -9.74 10.20 -1.40
C THR A 110 -10.30 10.76 -0.08
N THR A 111 -11.60 11.09 -0.04
CA THR A 111 -12.32 11.54 1.17
C THR A 111 -12.44 10.50 2.28
N MET A 112 -12.06 9.25 2.03
CA MET A 112 -11.94 8.22 3.07
C MET A 112 -10.53 8.20 3.68
N LEU A 113 -9.54 8.72 2.95
CA LEU A 113 -8.12 8.58 3.29
C LEU A 113 -7.51 9.85 3.90
N ASP A 114 -8.29 10.93 4.02
CA ASP A 114 -7.85 12.26 4.44
C ASP A 114 -8.15 12.57 5.91
N GLY A 115 -8.25 11.53 6.76
CA GLY A 115 -8.43 11.63 8.21
C GLY A 115 -7.27 12.32 8.97
N SER A 116 -7.08 12.03 10.25
CA SER A 116 -5.94 12.56 11.00
C SER A 116 -4.72 11.66 10.84
N MET A 117 -3.57 12.25 10.49
CA MET A 117 -2.28 11.55 10.50
C MET A 117 -1.79 11.16 11.90
N THR A 118 -2.33 11.79 12.95
CA THR A 118 -1.92 11.56 14.34
C THR A 118 -2.91 10.70 15.12
N ASP A 119 -4.12 10.49 14.60
CA ASP A 119 -5.13 9.61 15.20
C ASP A 119 -5.45 8.42 14.29
N LYS A 120 -4.88 7.26 14.64
CA LYS A 120 -5.08 5.99 13.93
C LYS A 120 -6.56 5.61 13.77
N ARG A 121 -7.44 6.05 14.67
CA ARG A 121 -8.89 5.73 14.61
C ARG A 121 -9.61 6.41 13.45
N SER A 122 -9.01 7.47 12.91
CA SER A 122 -9.55 8.23 11.78
C SER A 122 -8.91 7.86 10.44
N MET A 123 -7.92 6.96 10.46
CA MET A 123 -7.26 6.45 9.26
C MET A 123 -7.92 5.16 8.79
N VAL A 124 -7.73 4.84 7.51
CA VAL A 124 -8.23 3.58 6.94
C VAL A 124 -7.20 2.48 7.19
N ALA A 125 -7.63 1.41 7.86
CA ALA A 125 -6.79 0.24 8.05
C ALA A 125 -6.56 -0.49 6.72
N LEU A 126 -5.31 -0.87 6.47
CA LEU A 126 -4.90 -1.70 5.35
C LEU A 126 -4.07 -2.88 5.87
N PRO A 127 -4.73 -4.00 6.20
CA PRO A 127 -4.02 -5.23 6.54
C PRO A 127 -3.19 -5.69 5.33
N GLU A 128 -2.19 -6.54 5.59
CA GLU A 128 -1.38 -7.16 4.54
C GLU A 128 -2.28 -7.86 3.52
N GLN A 129 -2.07 -7.54 2.24
CA GLN A 129 -2.92 -7.99 1.15
C GLN A 129 -2.46 -9.36 0.61
N ILE A 130 -2.49 -10.36 1.49
CA ILE A 130 -1.95 -11.72 1.27
C ILE A 130 -2.62 -12.49 0.12
N GLN A 131 -3.80 -12.07 -0.32
CA GLN A 131 -4.51 -12.65 -1.45
C GLN A 131 -3.89 -12.29 -2.81
N PHE A 132 -2.98 -11.31 -2.83
CA PHE A 132 -2.22 -10.92 -4.02
C PHE A 132 -0.82 -11.55 -3.99
N PRO A 133 -0.20 -11.81 -5.15
CA PRO A 133 1.16 -12.33 -5.20
C PRO A 133 2.16 -11.34 -4.63
N TRP A 134 3.26 -11.87 -4.09
CA TRP A 134 4.39 -11.03 -3.70
C TRP A 134 5.02 -10.39 -4.93
N VAL A 135 5.31 -9.10 -4.82
CA VAL A 135 5.95 -8.34 -5.90
C VAL A 135 7.45 -8.35 -5.62
N GLY A 136 8.25 -8.88 -6.55
CA GLY A 136 9.69 -9.03 -6.39
C GLY A 136 10.50 -7.87 -6.95
N GLU A 137 11.80 -8.07 -7.07
CA GLU A 137 12.76 -7.12 -7.66
C GLU A 137 12.28 -6.54 -9.01
N ASP A 138 12.67 -5.27 -9.25
CA ASP A 138 12.37 -4.44 -10.43
C ASP A 138 10.90 -4.16 -10.73
N SER A 139 10.01 -4.90 -10.08
CA SER A 139 8.57 -4.72 -10.14
C SER A 139 8.16 -3.52 -9.28
N ARG A 140 6.91 -3.05 -9.45
CA ARG A 140 6.49 -1.75 -8.91
C ARG A 140 5.27 -1.87 -8.01
N LEU A 141 5.27 -1.05 -6.97
CA LEU A 141 4.08 -0.67 -6.21
C LEU A 141 3.67 0.73 -6.67
N SER A 142 2.57 0.83 -7.39
CA SER A 142 2.08 2.06 -8.02
C SER A 142 0.82 2.60 -7.36
N VAL A 143 0.71 3.94 -7.37
CA VAL A 143 -0.50 4.66 -7.01
C VAL A 143 -1.07 5.27 -8.28
N GLU A 144 -2.29 4.89 -8.62
CA GLU A 144 -3.06 5.47 -9.72
C GLU A 144 -4.20 6.30 -9.17
N PHE A 145 -4.51 7.43 -9.81
CA PHE A 145 -5.53 8.35 -9.37
C PHE A 145 -6.42 8.76 -10.53
N ARG A 146 -7.71 8.86 -10.25
CA ARG A 146 -8.74 9.36 -11.15
C ARG A 146 -9.52 10.46 -10.42
N PRO A 147 -9.26 11.75 -10.70
CA PRO A 147 -10.01 12.84 -10.11
C PRO A 147 -11.46 12.86 -10.60
N ASP A 148 -12.36 13.46 -9.81
CA ASP A 148 -13.74 13.68 -10.24
C ASP A 148 -13.85 14.71 -11.37
N ASN A 149 -12.90 15.66 -11.41
CA ASN A 149 -12.76 16.67 -12.45
C ASN A 149 -11.29 16.84 -12.81
N THR A 150 -10.99 17.09 -14.08
CA THR A 150 -9.61 17.39 -14.52
C THR A 150 -8.98 18.47 -13.64
N THR A 151 -7.82 18.17 -13.07
CA THR A 151 -7.20 19.01 -12.04
C THR A 151 -5.69 18.87 -12.03
N ALA A 152 -5.00 19.90 -11.55
CA ALA A 152 -3.55 19.89 -11.35
C ALA A 152 -3.23 19.44 -9.93
N ILE A 153 -2.43 18.38 -9.78
CA ILE A 153 -1.94 17.93 -8.49
C ILE A 153 -0.68 18.71 -8.14
N ASN A 154 -0.66 19.29 -6.93
CA ASN A 154 0.52 19.88 -6.34
C ASN A 154 1.17 18.89 -5.36
N ARG A 155 2.34 18.38 -5.73
CA ARG A 155 3.07 17.42 -4.89
C ARG A 155 3.46 18.02 -3.55
N SER A 156 3.99 19.24 -3.54
CA SER A 156 4.56 19.85 -2.33
C SER A 156 3.55 20.03 -1.19
N SER A 157 2.27 20.09 -1.53
CA SER A 157 1.16 20.19 -0.57
C SER A 157 0.46 18.85 -0.33
N SER A 158 0.70 17.85 -1.17
CA SER A 158 0.09 16.53 -1.05
C SER A 158 0.90 15.65 -0.09
N VAL A 159 0.22 14.78 0.64
CA VAL A 159 0.84 13.90 1.63
C VAL A 159 0.34 12.49 1.43
N ILE A 160 1.26 11.53 1.43
CA ILE A 160 0.93 10.11 1.24
C ILE A 160 1.68 9.28 2.28
N SER A 161 0.98 8.32 2.87
CA SER A 161 1.52 7.36 3.83
C SER A 161 0.84 6.03 3.59
N ILE A 162 1.58 5.08 3.01
CA ILE A 162 1.05 3.76 2.64
C ILE A 162 1.87 2.69 3.36
N PRO A 163 1.25 1.88 4.23
CA PRO A 163 1.93 0.76 4.87
C PRO A 163 2.18 -0.35 3.85
N VAL A 164 3.35 -0.96 3.95
CA VAL A 164 3.77 -2.09 3.13
C VAL A 164 4.51 -3.11 3.99
N THR A 165 4.44 -4.36 3.55
CA THR A 165 5.14 -5.48 4.17
C THR A 165 6.31 -5.90 3.29
N VAL A 166 7.48 -6.12 3.89
CA VAL A 166 8.73 -6.44 3.20
C VAL A 166 9.30 -7.77 3.69
N ARG A 167 9.77 -8.60 2.76
CA ARG A 167 10.50 -9.85 3.00
C ARG A 167 11.82 -9.87 2.21
N TYR A 168 12.78 -10.63 2.71
CA TYR A 168 14.13 -10.83 2.16
C TYR A 168 14.40 -12.32 1.97
#